data_AF-A0A0E4CU43-F1
#
_entry.id   AF-A0A0E4CU43-F1
#
_cell.length_a   1.000
_cell.length_b   1.000
_cell.length_c   1.000
_cell.angle_alpha   90.00
_cell.angle_beta   90.00
_cell.angle_gamma   90.00
#
_symmetry.space_group_name_H-M   'P 1'
#
loop_
_entity.id
_entity.type
_entity.pdbx_description
1 polymer ?
#
loop_
_entity_poly.entity_id
_entity_poly.type
_entity_poly.pdbx_seq_one_letter_code
_entity_poly.pdbx_strand_id
1 'polypeptide(L)'
;MAWITPKVDWLPNDYYAYGDMDRVENNIKEMVSIMQEKGVAVTITPGVTTRNEWWVPFEDDFKRIESNLDKLRQPYTPVGWVGRDLPWTPEQPFGYADANRWELNLLLLWQHYHG
;
A
#
# COMPACT_ATOMS: atom_id res chain seq x y z
N MET A 1 -0.69 11.15 9.46
CA MET A 1 -0.48 10.44 10.74
C MET A 1 1.00 10.08 10.80
N ALA A 2 1.51 9.38 11.80
CA ALA A 2 2.89 8.88 11.70
C ALA A 2 2.94 7.67 10.74
N TRP A 3 4.13 7.35 10.25
CA TRP A 3 4.41 6.06 9.62
C TRP A 3 4.03 4.91 10.57
N ILE A 4 3.32 3.91 10.06
CA ILE A 4 2.95 2.71 10.81
C ILE A 4 3.77 1.55 10.26
N THR A 5 4.42 0.76 11.13
CA THR A 5 5.23 -0.38 10.67
C THR A 5 4.37 -1.36 9.88
N PRO A 6 4.74 -1.69 8.62
CA PRO A 6 3.96 -2.62 7.81
C PRO A 6 4.03 -4.06 8.36
N LYS A 7 2.93 -4.79 8.24
CA LYS A 7 2.86 -6.24 8.49
C LYS A 7 3.13 -6.99 7.19
N VAL A 8 4.24 -7.73 7.14
CA VAL A 8 4.75 -8.40 5.92
C VAL A 8 4.79 -9.93 6.03
N ASP A 9 4.18 -10.47 7.08
CA ASP A 9 4.15 -11.89 7.43
C ASP A 9 2.71 -12.43 7.49
N TRP A 10 1.80 -11.85 6.70
CA TRP A 10 0.42 -12.31 6.56
C TRP A 10 0.37 -13.79 6.18
N LEU A 11 -0.39 -14.56 6.96
CA LEU A 11 -0.61 -15.98 6.75
C LEU A 11 -1.97 -16.25 6.07
N PRO A 12 -2.17 -17.41 5.41
CA PRO A 12 -3.44 -17.75 4.75
C PRO A 12 -4.67 -17.75 5.66
N ASN A 13 -4.48 -17.94 6.96
CA ASN A 13 -5.51 -17.97 7.99
C ASN A 13 -5.65 -16.63 8.75
N ASP A 14 -4.84 -15.63 8.41
CA ASP A 14 -4.97 -14.31 9.01
C ASP A 14 -6.20 -13.59 8.45
N TYR A 15 -6.87 -12.85 9.33
CA TYR A 15 -7.98 -11.98 8.94
C TYR A 15 -7.45 -10.58 8.61
N TYR A 16 -7.62 -10.16 7.36
CA TYR A 16 -7.29 -8.81 6.90
C TYR A 16 -8.48 -7.88 7.14
N ALA A 17 -8.40 -7.02 8.15
CA ALA A 17 -9.48 -6.16 8.61
C ALA A 17 -9.43 -4.76 7.98
N TYR A 18 -10.48 -3.97 8.21
CA TYR A 18 -10.57 -2.58 7.75
C TYR A 18 -9.39 -1.72 8.22
N GLY A 19 -8.90 -1.95 9.45
CA GLY A 19 -7.76 -1.23 10.02
C GLY A 19 -6.43 -1.54 9.31
N ASP A 20 -6.30 -2.71 8.71
CA ASP A 20 -5.11 -3.07 7.93
C ASP A 20 -5.07 -2.32 6.61
N MET A 21 -6.21 -2.13 5.97
CA MET A 21 -6.26 -1.31 4.76
C MET A 21 -6.07 0.18 5.04
N ASP A 22 -6.60 0.68 6.16
CA ASP A 22 -6.33 2.03 6.62
C ASP A 22 -4.83 2.23 6.91
N ARG A 23 -4.13 1.22 7.44
CA ARG A 23 -2.67 1.24 7.60
C ARG A 23 -1.97 1.39 6.24
N VAL A 24 -2.33 0.59 5.24
CA VAL A 24 -1.73 0.67 3.90
C VAL A 24 -1.94 2.05 3.27
N GLU A 25 -3.17 2.57 3.28
CA GLU A 25 -3.46 3.86 2.67
C GLU A 25 -2.86 5.04 3.45
N ASN A 26 -2.79 4.94 4.79
CA ASN A 26 -2.04 5.89 5.60
C ASN A 26 -0.56 5.90 5.20
N ASN A 27 0.07 4.72 5.11
CA ASN A 27 1.48 4.62 4.79
C ASN A 27 1.81 5.10 3.38
N ILE A 28 0.91 4.88 2.40
CA ILE A 28 1.02 5.50 1.07
C ILE A 28 1.07 7.02 1.18
N LYS A 29 0.18 7.61 1.97
CA LYS A 29 0.15 9.07 2.19
C LYS A 29 1.43 9.56 2.86
N GLU A 30 1.89 8.88 3.91
CA GLU A 30 3.13 9.27 4.60
C GLU A 30 4.37 9.10 3.71
N MET A 31 4.41 8.09 2.84
CA MET A 31 5.49 7.98 1.86
C MET A 31 5.54 9.16 0.90
N VAL A 32 4.39 9.72 0.49
CA VAL A 32 4.37 10.96 -0.30
C VAL A 32 5.02 12.10 0.47
N SER A 33 4.66 12.28 1.75
CA SER A 33 5.27 13.32 2.60
C SER A 33 6.79 13.14 2.72
N ILE A 34 7.26 11.93 3.00
CA ILE A 34 8.69 11.59 3.10
C ILE A 34 9.41 11.87 1.77
N MET A 35 8.84 11.44 0.65
CA MET A 35 9.43 11.65 -0.67
C MET A 35 9.51 13.14 -1.01
N GLN A 36 8.47 13.91 -0.69
CA GLN A 36 8.43 15.37 -0.91
C GLN A 36 9.46 16.10 -0.04
N GLU A 37 9.65 15.70 1.21
CA GLU A 37 10.72 16.23 2.08
C GLU A 37 12.12 16.00 1.50
N LYS A 38 12.29 14.92 0.73
CA LYS A 38 13.52 14.60 0.00
C LYS A 38 13.58 15.22 -1.40
N GLY A 39 12.64 16.10 -1.75
CA GLY A 39 12.59 16.82 -3.03
C GLY A 39 12.02 15.99 -4.19
N VAL A 40 11.38 14.86 -3.93
CA VAL A 40 10.76 14.01 -4.94
C VAL A 40 9.26 14.31 -5.02
N ALA A 41 8.83 14.88 -6.15
CA ALA A 41 7.42 15.17 -6.37
C ALA A 41 6.65 13.90 -6.76
N VAL A 42 5.67 13.52 -5.93
CA VAL A 42 4.71 12.45 -6.22
C VAL A 42 3.30 12.92 -5.91
N THR A 43 2.37 12.60 -6.80
CA THR A 43 0.93 12.87 -6.62
C THR A 43 0.19 11.55 -6.59
N ILE A 44 -0.63 11.32 -5.56
CA ILE A 44 -1.44 10.11 -5.39
C ILE A 44 -2.93 10.45 -5.44
N THR A 45 -3.77 9.43 -5.63
CA THR A 45 -5.20 9.54 -5.38
C THR A 45 -5.42 9.44 -3.86
N PRO A 46 -6.17 10.35 -3.21
CA PRO A 46 -6.40 10.29 -1.77
C PRO A 46 -7.02 8.95 -1.35
N GLY A 47 -6.39 8.29 -0.37
CA GLY A 47 -6.94 7.09 0.25
C GLY A 47 -8.02 7.41 1.29
N VAL A 48 -8.70 6.36 1.74
CA VAL A 48 -9.64 6.39 2.87
C VAL A 48 -8.88 5.86 4.09
N THR A 49 -8.98 6.53 5.23
CA THR A 49 -8.28 6.12 6.48
C THR A 49 -9.22 6.15 7.69
N THR A 50 -10.52 6.09 7.42
CA THR A 50 -11.60 6.22 8.40
C THR A 50 -12.61 5.09 8.24
N ARG A 51 -12.16 3.91 7.82
CA ARG A 51 -13.04 2.75 7.66
C ARG A 51 -13.46 2.24 9.04
N ASN A 52 -14.61 1.58 9.07
CA ASN A 52 -15.14 0.95 10.27
C ASN A 52 -15.45 -0.52 9.98
N GLU A 53 -15.90 -1.23 11.01
CA GLU A 53 -16.27 -2.65 10.97
C GLU A 53 -17.35 -3.02 9.93
N TRP A 54 -18.13 -2.05 9.45
CA TRP A 54 -19.17 -2.25 8.43
C TRP A 54 -18.68 -2.05 7.00
N TRP A 55 -17.44 -1.60 6.85
CA TRP A 55 -16.87 -1.36 5.54
C TRP A 55 -16.51 -2.68 4.85
N VAL A 56 -16.80 -2.74 3.56
CA VAL A 56 -16.50 -3.90 2.70
C VAL A 56 -15.50 -3.44 1.63
N PRO A 57 -14.41 -4.21 1.39
CA PRO A 57 -13.49 -3.92 0.30
C PRO A 57 -14.17 -4.03 -1.06
N PHE A 58 -13.98 -3.00 -1.88
CA PHE A 58 -14.38 -3.00 -3.28
C PHE A 58 -13.17 -2.95 -4.21
N GLU A 59 -13.37 -3.38 -5.45
CA GLU A 59 -12.35 -3.39 -6.50
C GLU A 59 -11.67 -2.02 -6.69
N ASP A 60 -12.44 -0.93 -6.54
CA ASP A 60 -11.92 0.44 -6.66
C ASP A 60 -10.91 0.81 -5.57
N ASP A 61 -11.06 0.26 -4.36
CA ASP A 61 -10.07 0.46 -3.30
C ASP A 61 -8.74 -0.20 -3.67
N PHE A 62 -8.81 -1.43 -4.18
CA PHE A 62 -7.62 -2.17 -4.58
C PHE A 62 -6.92 -1.50 -5.75
N LYS A 63 -7.67 -1.11 -6.80
CA LYS A 63 -7.13 -0.35 -7.94
C LYS A 63 -6.48 0.96 -7.51
N ARG A 64 -7.05 1.66 -6.53
CA ARG A 64 -6.46 2.90 -6.00
C ARG A 64 -5.14 2.63 -5.29
N ILE A 65 -5.08 1.61 -4.44
CA ILE A 65 -3.86 1.21 -3.74
C ILE A 65 -2.76 0.85 -4.75
N GLU A 66 -3.07 -0.01 -5.74
CA GLU A 66 -2.10 -0.35 -6.81
C GLU A 66 -1.61 0.88 -7.55
N SER A 67 -2.54 1.72 -8.02
CA SER A 67 -2.19 2.91 -8.79
C SER A 67 -1.28 3.84 -7.99
N ASN A 68 -1.51 3.97 -6.68
CA ASN A 68 -0.68 4.79 -5.82
C ASN A 68 0.70 4.16 -5.58
N LEU A 69 0.79 2.85 -5.35
CA LEU A 69 2.06 2.14 -5.24
C LEU A 69 2.88 2.26 -6.54
N ASP A 70 2.23 2.16 -7.69
CA ASP A 70 2.84 2.36 -9.00
C ASP A 70 3.38 3.79 -9.17
N LYS A 71 2.66 4.82 -8.68
CA LYS A 71 3.15 6.20 -8.70
C LYS A 71 4.34 6.40 -7.75
N LEU A 72 4.30 5.79 -6.57
CA LEU A 72 5.39 5.87 -5.59
C LEU A 72 6.69 5.23 -6.09
N ARG A 73 6.63 4.15 -6.88
CA ARG A 73 7.83 3.49 -7.42
C ARG A 73 8.40 4.13 -8.69
N GLN A 74 7.70 5.07 -9.32
CA GLN A 74 8.16 5.69 -10.58
C GLN A 74 9.47 6.45 -10.43
N PRO A 75 9.69 7.28 -9.38
CA PRO A 75 10.97 7.95 -9.18
C PRO A 75 12.11 6.98 -8.87
N TYR A 76 11.80 5.91 -8.14
CA TYR A 76 12.73 4.85 -7.79
C TYR A 76 11.98 3.56 -7.48
N THR A 77 12.39 2.46 -8.10
CA THR A 77 11.87 1.12 -7.80
C THR A 77 12.89 0.37 -6.95
N PRO A 78 12.62 0.12 -5.65
CA PRO A 78 13.52 -0.62 -4.78
C PRO A 78 13.81 -2.04 -5.27
N VAL A 79 15.01 -2.53 -4.96
CA VAL A 79 15.34 -3.95 -5.15
C VAL A 79 14.41 -4.79 -4.27
N GLY A 80 13.82 -5.84 -4.85
CA GLY A 80 12.83 -6.68 -4.16
C GLY A 80 11.38 -6.19 -4.28
N TRP A 81 11.13 -5.11 -5.02
CA TRP A 81 9.76 -4.68 -5.34
C TRP A 81 8.99 -5.80 -6.03
N VAL A 82 7.79 -6.11 -5.53
CA VAL A 82 6.91 -7.11 -6.12
C VAL A 82 5.75 -6.39 -6.81
N GLY A 83 5.77 -6.42 -8.15
CA GLY A 83 4.68 -5.89 -8.97
C GLY A 83 3.49 -6.84 -9.02
N ARG A 84 2.40 -6.38 -9.64
CA ARG A 84 1.30 -7.24 -10.06
C ARG A 84 1.22 -7.21 -11.58
N ASP A 85 1.16 -8.39 -12.20
CA ASP A 85 1.17 -8.51 -13.65
C ASP A 85 -0.23 -8.33 -14.29
N LEU A 86 -1.29 -8.47 -13.50
CA LEU A 86 -2.69 -8.40 -13.96
C LEU A 86 -3.49 -7.35 -13.17
N PRO A 87 -4.40 -6.61 -13.84
CA PRO A 87 -5.33 -5.72 -13.14
C PRO A 87 -6.24 -6.52 -12.20
N TRP A 88 -6.77 -5.85 -11.18
CA TRP A 88 -7.84 -6.42 -10.34
C TRP A 88 -9.09 -6.68 -11.20
N THR A 89 -9.67 -7.86 -11.04
CA THR A 89 -11.00 -8.22 -11.57
C THR A 89 -11.93 -8.58 -10.41
N PRO A 90 -13.26 -8.45 -10.58
CA PRO A 90 -14.24 -8.78 -9.53
C PRO A 90 -14.14 -10.23 -9.03
N GLU A 91 -13.68 -11.15 -9.88
CA GLU A 91 -13.58 -12.58 -9.58
C GLU A 91 -12.30 -12.95 -8.83
N GLN A 92 -11.33 -12.03 -8.72
CA GLN A 92 -10.06 -12.31 -8.07
C GLN A 92 -10.13 -11.97 -6.58
N PRO A 93 -10.05 -12.97 -5.68
CA PRO A 93 -10.06 -12.70 -4.25
C PRO A 93 -8.76 -12.01 -3.83
N PHE A 94 -8.88 -10.98 -3.00
CA PHE A 94 -7.75 -10.43 -2.26
C PHE A 94 -7.28 -11.46 -1.23
N GLY A 95 -5.97 -11.70 -1.16
CA GLY A 95 -5.38 -12.69 -0.26
C GLY A 95 -4.16 -12.17 0.51
N TYR A 96 -3.67 -13.00 1.43
CA TYR A 96 -2.50 -12.71 2.26
C TYR A 96 -1.25 -12.36 1.43
N ALA A 97 -1.09 -12.96 0.24
CA ALA A 97 0.02 -12.65 -0.66
C ALA A 97 -0.03 -11.22 -1.21
N ASP A 98 -1.23 -10.70 -1.49
CA ASP A 98 -1.42 -9.31 -1.90
C ASP A 98 -1.17 -8.34 -0.74
N ALA A 99 -1.65 -8.67 0.46
CA ALA A 99 -1.37 -7.91 1.68
C ALA A 99 0.15 -7.79 1.93
N ASN A 100 0.85 -8.94 1.90
CA ASN A 100 2.31 -8.96 2.03
C ASN A 100 3.00 -8.12 0.97
N ARG A 101 2.57 -8.21 -0.30
CA ARG A 101 3.15 -7.44 -1.39
C ARG A 101 3.00 -5.94 -1.17
N TRP A 102 1.80 -5.45 -0.85
CA TRP A 102 1.56 -4.03 -0.62
C TRP A 102 2.41 -3.49 0.53
N GLU A 103 2.42 -4.21 1.64
CA GLU A 103 3.12 -3.79 2.85
C GLU A 103 4.64 -3.89 2.71
N LEU A 104 5.15 -4.92 2.02
CA LEU A 104 6.57 -5.06 1.69
C LEU A 104 7.04 -3.93 0.78
N ASN A 105 6.29 -3.62 -0.26
CA ASN A 105 6.64 -2.56 -1.21
C ASN A 105 6.76 -1.19 -0.52
N LEU A 106 5.83 -0.88 0.40
CA LEU A 106 5.90 0.33 1.22
C LEU A 106 7.10 0.31 2.17
N LEU A 107 7.38 -0.83 2.81
CA LEU A 107 8.54 -0.99 3.68
C LEU A 107 9.86 -0.74 2.93
N LEU A 108 10.01 -1.29 1.72
CA LEU A 108 11.21 -1.11 0.89
C LEU A 108 11.42 0.36 0.51
N LEU A 109 10.35 1.07 0.14
CA LEU A 109 10.43 2.51 -0.12
C LEU A 109 10.83 3.29 1.13
N TRP A 110 10.19 2.99 2.26
CA TRP A 110 10.50 3.65 3.52
C TRP A 110 11.97 3.48 3.91
N GLN A 111 12.49 2.25 3.81
CA GLN A 111 13.90 1.92 4.07
C GLN A 111 14.85 2.70 3.14
N HIS A 112 14.51 2.86 1.86
CA HIS A 112 15.33 3.62 0.92
C HIS A 112 15.43 5.12 1.31
N TYR A 113 14.33 5.74 1.72
CA TYR A 113 14.31 7.18 2.04
C TYR A 113 14.74 7.53 3.47
N HIS A 114 14.80 6.54 4.37
CA HIS A 114 15.29 6.68 5.76
C HIS A 114 16.69 6.10 6.01
N GLY A 115 17.28 5.41 5.03
CA GLY A 115 18.63 4.85 5.07
C GLY A 115 19.73 5.90 4.93
#